data_AF-A0A8T5DJD4-F1
#
_entry.id   AF-A0A8T5DJD4-F1
#
_cell.length_a   1.000
_cell.length_b   1.000
_cell.length_c   1.000
_cell.angle_alpha   90.00
_cell.angle_beta   90.00
_cell.angle_gamma   90.00
#
_symmetry.space_group_name_H-M   'P 1'
#
loop_
_entity.id
_entity.type
_entity.pdbx_description
1 polymer ?
#
loop_
_entity_poly.entity_id
_entity_poly.type
_entity_poly.pdbx_seq_one_letter_code
_entity_poly.pdbx_strand_id
1 'polypeptide(L)'
;MAKKRIRIDMEDSDGARYDIKLEGNVTKDKILKIFEMMDLMNIEEEQEPTNMDSVGSKISNIVDKFFPMGKFTSTNILEKYEDEYNEPVKLSIISTYLSRFATKGRVNRIRTGREWTYQTIKIAQKQQN
;
A
#
# COMPACT_ATOMS: atom_id res chain seq x y z
N MET A 1 20.13 -18.50 -5.61
CA MET A 1 18.72 -18.07 -5.77
C MET A 1 18.30 -17.40 -4.46
N ALA A 2 17.83 -16.15 -4.51
CA ALA A 2 17.48 -15.40 -3.30
C ALA A 2 16.25 -16.03 -2.62
N LYS A 3 16.42 -16.51 -1.39
CA LYS A 3 15.33 -17.05 -0.58
C LYS A 3 14.49 -15.88 -0.07
N LYS A 4 13.20 -15.83 -0.43
CA LYS A 4 12.26 -14.85 0.12
C LYS A 4 11.81 -15.35 1.49
N ARG A 5 11.80 -14.46 2.48
CA ARG A 5 11.33 -14.72 3.83
C ARG A 5 10.23 -13.72 4.17
N ILE A 6 9.10 -14.21 4.65
CA ILE A 6 7.96 -13.42 5.12
C ILE A 6 7.64 -13.86 6.55
N ARG A 7 7.37 -12.89 7.43
CA ARG A 7 6.85 -13.12 8.77
C ARG A 7 5.56 -12.33 8.93
N ILE A 8 4.51 -12.98 9.42
CA ILE A 8 3.21 -12.39 9.70
C ILE A 8 2.91 -12.72 11.16
N ASP A 9 2.68 -11.70 11.97
CA ASP A 9 2.34 -11.83 13.38
C ASP A 9 0.89 -11.37 13.55
N MET A 10 0.02 -12.22 14.10
CA MET A 10 -1.43 -12.02 14.14
C MET A 10 -2.01 -12.36 15.53
N GLU A 11 -3.12 -11.73 15.89
CA GLU A 11 -3.86 -11.98 17.14
C GLU A 11 -5.35 -12.08 16.80
N ASP A 12 -6.02 -13.16 17.23
CA ASP A 12 -7.46 -13.33 17.01
C ASP A 12 -8.32 -12.62 18.08
N SER A 13 -9.64 -12.61 17.88
CA SER A 13 -10.59 -11.99 18.80
C SER A 13 -10.66 -12.66 20.18
N ASP A 14 -10.17 -13.90 20.29
CA ASP A 14 -10.12 -14.69 21.52
C ASP A 14 -8.76 -14.54 22.24
N GLY A 15 -7.85 -13.71 21.69
CA GLY A 15 -6.54 -13.40 22.26
C GLY A 15 -5.44 -14.43 21.96
N ALA A 16 -5.67 -15.35 21.01
CA ALA A 16 -4.65 -16.28 20.55
C ALA A 16 -3.71 -15.61 19.55
N ARG A 17 -2.41 -15.80 19.76
CA ARG A 17 -1.35 -15.25 18.90
C ARG A 17 -0.82 -16.27 17.93
N TYR A 18 -0.68 -15.85 16.68
CA TYR A 18 -0.20 -16.67 15.57
C TYR A 18 1.03 -16.03 14.92
N ASP A 19 2.13 -16.79 14.86
CA ASP A 19 3.37 -16.44 14.16
C ASP A 19 3.49 -17.30 12.89
N ILE A 20 3.31 -16.71 11.71
CA ILE A 20 3.52 -17.41 10.43
C ILE A 20 4.87 -17.01 9.86
N LYS A 21 5.77 -17.99 9.69
CA LYS A 21 7.08 -17.84 9.05
C LYS A 21 7.13 -18.63 7.76
N LEU A 22 7.33 -17.94 6.64
CA LEU A 22 7.45 -18.56 5.33
C LEU A 22 8.83 -18.28 4.73
N GLU A 23 9.58 -19.33 4.42
CA GLU A 23 10.91 -19.25 3.84
C GLU A 23 11.02 -20.05 2.53
N GLY A 24 11.65 -19.47 1.50
CA GLY A 24 11.94 -20.15 0.24
C GLY A 24 11.23 -19.51 -0.96
N ASN A 25 10.65 -20.33 -1.84
CA ASN A 25 9.92 -19.85 -3.01
C ASN A 25 8.51 -19.40 -2.59
N VAL A 26 8.40 -18.14 -2.16
CA VAL A 26 7.14 -17.47 -1.89
C VAL A 26 6.58 -16.91 -3.19
N THR A 27 5.45 -17.46 -3.61
CA THR A 27 4.68 -17.01 -4.79
C THR A 27 3.39 -16.32 -4.34
N LYS A 28 2.77 -15.55 -5.25
CA LYS A 28 1.50 -14.86 -4.99
C LYS A 28 0.39 -15.84 -4.56
N ASP A 29 0.34 -17.01 -5.17
CA ASP A 29 -0.61 -18.10 -4.82
C ASP A 29 -0.45 -18.57 -3.37
N LYS A 30 0.78 -18.72 -2.88
CA LYS A 30 1.04 -19.10 -1.48
C LYS A 30 0.61 -18.02 -0.50
N ILE A 31 0.70 -16.75 -0.89
CA ILE A 31 0.27 -15.62 -0.06
C ILE A 31 -1.27 -15.59 -0.01
N LEU A 32 -1.94 -15.81 -1.13
CA LEU A 32 -3.41 -15.82 -1.20
C LEU A 32 -4.02 -16.91 -0.28
N LYS A 33 -3.41 -18.10 -0.26
CA LYS A 33 -3.84 -19.20 0.63
C LYS A 33 -3.69 -18.87 2.12
N ILE A 34 -2.75 -18.01 2.48
CA ILE A 34 -2.61 -17.57 3.88
C ILE A 34 -3.73 -16.59 4.23
N PHE A 35 -4.09 -15.68 3.33
CA PHE A 35 -5.25 -14.80 3.52
C PHE A 35 -6.56 -15.60 3.68
N GLU A 36 -6.79 -16.58 2.80
CA GLU A 36 -7.95 -17.48 2.92
C GLU A 36 -7.97 -18.21 4.28
N MET A 37 -6.81 -18.60 4.80
CA MET A 37 -6.69 -19.26 6.11
C MET A 37 -6.96 -18.30 7.27
N MET A 38 -6.56 -17.03 7.16
CA MET A 38 -6.84 -15.99 8.15
C MET A 38 -8.32 -15.65 8.22
N ASP A 39 -8.99 -15.59 7.06
CA ASP A 39 -10.44 -15.38 6.97
C ASP A 39 -11.20 -16.52 7.66
N LEU A 40 -10.75 -17.77 7.49
CA LEU A 40 -11.33 -18.94 8.16
C LEU A 40 -11.16 -18.92 9.69
N MET A 41 -10.16 -18.19 10.18
CA MET A 41 -9.84 -18.08 11.60
C MET A 41 -10.47 -16.83 12.26
N ASN A 42 -11.23 -16.03 11.52
CA ASN A 42 -11.89 -14.80 11.99
C ASN A 42 -10.92 -13.85 12.74
N ILE A 43 -9.67 -13.77 12.27
CA ILE A 43 -8.64 -12.90 12.84
C ILE A 43 -8.89 -11.47 12.35
N GLU A 44 -9.26 -10.56 13.27
CA GLU A 44 -9.31 -9.13 12.97
C GLU A 44 -7.90 -8.52 13.09
N GLU A 45 -7.24 -8.22 11.96
CA GLU A 45 -5.89 -7.67 11.96
C GLU A 45 -5.83 -6.18 12.37
N GLU A 46 -5.08 -5.88 13.44
CA GLU A 46 -4.61 -4.52 13.77
C GLU A 46 -3.22 -4.16 13.17
N GLN A 47 -2.67 -4.97 12.26
CA GLN A 47 -1.51 -4.55 11.45
C GLN A 47 -1.85 -4.67 9.98
N GLU A 48 -2.06 -3.50 9.35
CA GLU A 48 -2.46 -3.31 7.95
C GLU A 48 -1.92 -4.43 7.04
N PRO A 49 -2.74 -5.46 6.76
CA PRO A 49 -2.54 -6.25 5.57
C PRO A 49 -2.50 -5.26 4.42
N THR A 50 -1.58 -5.47 3.50
CA THR A 50 -1.65 -4.89 2.17
C THR A 50 -2.89 -5.46 1.48
N ASN A 51 -4.07 -4.97 1.89
CA ASN A 51 -5.32 -5.01 1.16
C ASN A 51 -5.02 -4.31 -0.16
N MET A 52 -4.64 -5.06 -1.18
CA MET A 52 -4.49 -4.52 -2.53
C MET A 52 -5.80 -3.91 -3.05
N ASP A 53 -6.92 -4.13 -2.34
CA ASP A 53 -8.22 -3.51 -2.61
C ASP A 53 -8.56 -2.24 -1.83
N SER A 54 -7.74 -1.83 -0.85
CA SER A 54 -8.02 -0.54 -0.18
C SER A 54 -7.75 0.63 -1.13
N VAL A 55 -8.59 1.67 -1.07
CA VAL A 55 -8.40 2.90 -1.85
C VAL A 55 -6.99 3.46 -1.64
N GLY A 56 -6.46 3.42 -0.42
CA GLY A 56 -5.09 3.86 -0.11
C GLY A 56 -4.02 3.01 -0.81
N SER A 57 -4.19 1.69 -0.83
CA SER A 57 -3.25 0.77 -1.50
C SER A 57 -3.27 0.95 -3.02
N LYS A 58 -4.46 1.07 -3.61
CA LYS A 58 -4.65 1.36 -5.04
C LYS A 58 -3.99 2.70 -5.42
N ILE A 59 -4.18 3.75 -4.61
CA ILE A 59 -3.51 5.04 -4.79
C ILE A 59 -1.99 4.90 -4.69
N SER A 60 -1.48 4.18 -3.68
CA SER A 60 -0.03 3.96 -3.54
C SER A 60 0.53 3.24 -4.76
N ASN A 61 -0.15 2.20 -5.25
CA ASN A 61 0.26 1.46 -6.43
C ASN A 61 0.30 2.35 -7.69
N ILE A 62 -0.69 3.23 -7.89
CA ILE A 62 -0.69 4.19 -9.01
C ILE A 62 0.51 5.13 -8.91
N VAL A 63 0.77 5.69 -7.72
CA VAL A 63 1.90 6.59 -7.48
C VAL A 63 3.22 5.90 -7.83
N ASP A 64 3.40 4.67 -7.36
CA ASP A 64 4.64 3.90 -7.58
C ASP A 64 4.80 3.43 -9.04
N LYS A 65 3.69 3.03 -9.69
CA LYS A 65 3.67 2.51 -11.07
C LYS A 65 3.83 3.61 -12.12
N PHE A 66 3.13 4.74 -11.96
CA PHE A 66 3.04 5.78 -12.98
C PHE A 66 3.84 7.04 -12.66
N PHE A 67 4.13 7.31 -11.38
CA PHE A 67 4.85 8.50 -10.94
C PHE A 67 6.11 8.19 -10.10
N PRO A 68 6.99 7.27 -10.53
CA PRO A 68 8.15 6.84 -9.73
C PRO A 68 9.22 7.93 -9.52
N MET A 69 9.26 8.93 -10.40
CA MET A 69 10.19 10.08 -10.29
C MET A 69 9.56 11.42 -10.71
N GLY A 70 8.28 11.42 -11.04
CA GLY A 70 7.55 12.58 -11.54
C GLY A 70 6.89 13.39 -10.42
N LYS A 71 6.59 14.65 -10.72
CA LYS A 71 5.60 15.43 -9.97
C LYS A 71 4.20 15.08 -10.46
N PHE A 72 3.23 15.02 -9.56
CA PHE A 72 1.85 14.69 -9.88
C PHE A 72 0.89 15.45 -8.97
N THR A 73 -0.35 15.63 -9.42
CA THR A 73 -1.43 16.24 -8.63
C THR A 73 -2.46 15.19 -8.24
N SER A 74 -3.37 15.56 -7.34
CA SER A 74 -4.51 14.70 -6.99
C SER A 74 -5.38 14.37 -8.21
N THR A 75 -5.46 15.27 -9.20
CA THR A 75 -6.19 15.05 -10.45
C THR A 75 -5.52 13.99 -11.32
N ASN A 76 -4.19 14.00 -11.43
CA ASN A 76 -3.47 12.97 -12.20
C ASN A 76 -3.67 11.57 -11.62
N ILE A 77 -3.71 11.46 -10.29
CA ILE A 77 -3.96 10.19 -9.60
C ILE A 77 -5.41 9.75 -9.78
N LEU A 78 -6.37 10.69 -9.75
CA LEU A 78 -7.79 10.39 -9.99
C LEU A 78 -7.99 9.78 -11.38
N GLU A 79 -7.48 10.44 -12.43
CA GLU A 79 -7.59 9.94 -13.81
C GLU A 79 -6.99 8.53 -13.93
N LYS A 80 -5.80 8.30 -13.37
CA LYS A 80 -5.17 6.97 -13.42
C LYS A 80 -5.88 5.92 -12.59
N TYR A 81 -6.56 6.32 -11.52
CA TYR A 81 -7.37 5.41 -10.71
C TYR A 81 -8.57 4.92 -11.50
N GLU A 82 -9.30 5.85 -12.14
CA GLU A 82 -10.45 5.51 -12.96
C GLU A 82 -10.04 4.71 -14.20
N ASP A 83 -8.91 5.03 -14.83
CA ASP A 83 -8.36 4.26 -15.97
C ASP A 83 -7.99 2.81 -15.59
N GLU A 84 -7.30 2.60 -14.47
CA GLU A 84 -6.72 1.30 -14.10
C GLU A 84 -7.73 0.37 -13.42
N TYR A 85 -8.59 0.93 -12.56
CA TYR A 85 -9.53 0.16 -11.75
C TYR A 85 -10.97 0.24 -12.25
N ASN A 86 -11.26 1.13 -13.21
CA ASN A 86 -12.60 1.33 -13.76
C ASN A 86 -13.66 1.60 -12.67
N GLU A 87 -13.22 2.25 -11.59
CA GLU A 87 -13.98 2.56 -10.39
C GLU A 87 -13.99 4.08 -10.16
N PRO A 88 -15.17 4.72 -10.03
CA PRO A 88 -15.25 6.16 -9.77
C PRO A 88 -14.84 6.48 -8.33
N VAL A 89 -14.00 7.51 -8.14
CA VAL A 89 -13.56 7.96 -6.82
C VAL A 89 -13.57 9.48 -6.72
N LYS A 90 -13.92 10.03 -5.55
CA LYS A 90 -13.92 11.48 -5.37
C LYS A 90 -12.50 12.02 -5.25
N LEU A 91 -12.21 13.14 -5.93
CA LEU A 91 -10.93 13.86 -5.83
C LEU A 91 -10.52 14.18 -4.38
N SER A 92 -11.49 14.46 -3.51
CA SER A 92 -11.25 14.73 -2.08
C SER A 92 -10.70 13.52 -1.32
N ILE A 93 -11.09 12.30 -1.70
CA ILE A 93 -10.56 11.05 -1.12
C ILE A 93 -9.10 10.89 -1.53
N ILE A 94 -8.80 11.05 -2.83
CA ILE A 94 -7.41 11.04 -3.33
C ILE A 94 -6.55 12.06 -2.60
N SER A 95 -7.04 13.30 -2.48
CA SER A 95 -6.34 14.40 -1.80
C SER A 95 -6.07 14.08 -0.32
N THR A 96 -7.04 13.44 0.36
CA THR A 96 -6.90 13.02 1.76
C THR A 96 -5.80 11.98 1.91
N TYR A 97 -5.77 10.96 1.07
CA TYR A 97 -4.73 9.92 1.10
C TYR A 97 -3.35 10.47 0.76
N LEU A 98 -3.23 11.33 -0.26
CA LEU A 98 -1.95 11.96 -0.60
C LEU A 98 -1.44 12.89 0.51
N SER A 99 -2.32 13.60 1.21
CA SER A 99 -1.95 14.37 2.41
C SER A 99 -1.43 13.47 3.54
N ARG A 100 -2.08 12.32 3.76
CA ARG A 100 -1.60 11.30 4.72
C ARG A 100 -0.25 10.73 4.31
N PHE A 101 -0.04 10.45 3.03
CA PHE A 101 1.26 9.97 2.51
C PHE A 101 2.35 11.01 2.69
N ALA A 102 2.02 12.29 2.53
CA ALA A 102 2.97 13.36 2.81
C ALA A 102 3.33 13.45 4.29
N THR A 103 2.32 13.29 5.16
CA THR A 103 2.52 13.26 6.62
C THR A 103 3.38 12.06 7.05
N LYS A 104 3.19 10.89 6.42
CA LYS A 104 4.00 9.68 6.64
C LYS A 104 5.37 9.70 5.94
N GLY A 105 5.73 10.77 5.24
CA GLY A 105 7.02 10.89 4.54
C GLY A 105 7.19 9.96 3.33
N ARG A 106 6.09 9.46 2.74
CA ARG A 106 6.13 8.68 1.49
C ARG A 106 6.25 9.57 0.25
N VAL A 107 5.63 10.74 0.29
CA VAL A 107 5.64 11.72 -0.80
C VAL A 107 5.97 13.09 -0.24
N ASN A 108 6.66 13.93 -1.00
CA ASN A 108 6.79 15.34 -0.69
C ASN A 108 5.60 16.07 -1.30
N ARG A 109 5.10 17.10 -0.62
CA ARG A 109 4.10 18.01 -1.17
C ARG A 109 4.62 19.44 -1.18
N ILE A 110 4.38 20.13 -2.28
CA ILE A 110 4.70 21.54 -2.48
C ILE A 110 3.43 22.24 -2.93
N ARG A 111 3.17 23.42 -2.39
CA ARG A 111 2.04 24.23 -2.83
C ARG A 111 2.44 24.95 -4.12
N THR A 112 1.78 24.62 -5.22
CA THR A 112 2.02 25.25 -6.53
C THR A 112 0.76 26.01 -6.92
N GLY A 113 0.75 27.32 -6.70
CA GLY A 113 -0.43 28.15 -6.92
C GLY A 113 -1.61 27.78 -6.01
N ARG A 114 -2.71 27.32 -6.62
CA ARG A 114 -3.97 26.96 -5.93
C ARG A 114 -4.08 25.49 -5.55
N GLU A 115 -3.15 24.64 -5.97
CA GLU A 115 -3.19 23.20 -5.73
C GLU A 115 -1.91 22.67 -5.08
N TRP A 116 -1.98 21.43 -4.59
CA TRP A 116 -0.83 20.71 -4.06
C TRP A 116 -0.24 19.83 -5.17
N THR A 117 1.06 20.00 -5.39
CA THR A 117 1.84 19.10 -6.22
C THR A 117 2.60 18.14 -5.31
N TYR A 118 2.53 16.86 -5.64
CA TYR A 118 3.19 15.78 -4.92
C TYR A 118 4.37 15.24 -5.73
N GLN A 119 5.37 14.70 -5.04
CA GLN A 119 6.50 14.02 -5.65
C GLN A 119 6.88 12.82 -4.79
N THR A 120 7.12 11.67 -5.41
CA THR A 120 7.59 10.47 -4.72
C THR A 120 8.95 10.74 -4.06
N ILE A 121 9.06 10.43 -2.77
CA ILE A 121 10.35 10.42 -2.09
C ILE A 121 10.89 9.01 -2.29
N LYS A 122 11.98 8.86 -3.03
CA LYS A 122 12.74 7.61 -2.95
C LYS A 122 13.24 7.50 -1.52
N ILE A 123 12.53 6.75 -0.69
CA ILE A 123 13.12 6.12 0.46
C ILE A 123 14.11 5.14 -0.15
N ALA A 124 15.38 5.55 -0.25
CA ALA A 124 16.45 4.62 -0.48
C ALA A 124 16.23 3.51 0.55
N GLN A 125 15.83 2.32 0.11
CA GLN A 125 15.86 1.15 0.96
C GLN A 125 17.29 1.07 1.44
N LYS A 126 17.51 1.53 2.67
CA LYS A 126 18.78 1.42 3.35
C LYS A 126 18.93 -0.07 3.64
N GLN A 127 19.37 -0.81 2.62
CA GLN A 127 20.00 -2.10 2.81
C GLN A 127 21.25 -1.77 3.63
N GLN A 128 21.12 -1.84 4.95
CA GLN A 128 22.26 -1.90 5.83
C GLN A 128 22.97 -3.22 5.51
N ASN A 129 24.26 -3.08 5.16
CA ASN A 129 25.25 -4.13 4.93
C ASN A 129 25.20 -5.26 5.96
#